data_AF-A0A418WBV0-F1
#
_entry.id   AF-A0A418WBV0-F1
#
_cell.length_a   1.000
_cell.length_b   1.000
_cell.length_c   1.000
_cell.angle_alpha   90.00
_cell.angle_beta   90.00
_cell.angle_gamma   90.00
#
_symmetry.space_group_name_H-M   'P 1'
#
loop_
_entity.id
_entity.type
_entity.pdbx_description
1 polymer ?
#
loop_
_entity_poly.entity_id
_entity_poly.type
_entity_poly.pdbx_seq_one_letter_code
_entity_poly.pdbx_strand_id
1 'polypeptide(L)'
;MPTTTISSRDFNQDIGRAKRAADDGPVIITDRGQPAYVLLRHDAYSKLTGGGPSIRELLDQPGIEDIDFDPPKWGTGIFKPADLG
;
A
#
# COMPACT_ATOMS: atom_id res chain seq x y z
N MET A 1 -6.42 -11.90 4.91
CA MET A 1 -7.28 -11.27 3.88
C MET A 1 -7.79 -12.39 2.98
N PRO A 2 -9.10 -12.66 2.96
CA PRO A 2 -9.65 -13.67 2.06
C PRO A 2 -9.49 -13.23 0.60
N THR A 3 -9.05 -14.14 -0.26
CA THR A 3 -8.97 -13.92 -1.70
C THR A 3 -10.04 -14.76 -2.37
N THR A 4 -10.90 -14.14 -3.16
CA THR A 4 -11.96 -14.84 -3.88
C THR A 4 -11.53 -15.06 -5.33
N THR A 5 -11.74 -16.26 -5.87
CA THR A 5 -11.45 -16.56 -7.28
C THR A 5 -12.76 -16.94 -7.99
N ILE A 6 -13.02 -16.32 -9.14
CA ILE A 6 -14.19 -16.58 -9.98
C ILE A 6 -13.79 -16.73 -11.44
N SER A 7 -14.63 -17.36 -12.25
CA SER A 7 -14.42 -17.39 -13.70
C SER A 7 -14.90 -16.09 -14.36
N SER A 8 -14.40 -15.78 -15.56
CA SER A 8 -14.94 -14.71 -16.40
C SER A 8 -16.44 -14.88 -16.67
N ARG A 9 -16.93 -16.13 -16.71
CA ARG A 9 -18.36 -16.42 -16.86
C ARG A 9 -19.14 -16.01 -15.62
N ASP A 10 -18.68 -16.39 -14.43
CA ASP A 10 -19.33 -16.02 -13.16
C ASP A 10 -19.32 -14.51 -12.95
N PHE A 11 -18.22 -13.84 -13.29
CA PHE A 11 -18.11 -12.39 -13.24
C PHE A 11 -19.15 -11.71 -14.13
N ASN A 12 -19.28 -12.15 -15.39
CA ASN A 12 -20.25 -11.59 -16.33
C ASN A 12 -21.70 -11.91 -15.96
N GLN A 13 -21.93 -13.02 -15.27
CA GLN A 13 -23.28 -13.42 -14.82
C GLN A 13 -23.74 -12.65 -13.59
N ASP A 14 -22.84 -12.35 -12.64
CA ASP A 14 -23.16 -11.62 -11.40
C ASP A 14 -22.03 -10.67 -10.98
N ILE A 15 -21.95 -9.54 -11.69
CA ILE A 15 -21.01 -8.45 -11.38
C ILE A 15 -21.27 -7.90 -9.96
N GLY A 16 -22.53 -7.89 -9.51
CA GLY A 16 -22.91 -7.36 -8.20
C GLY A 16 -22.29 -8.16 -7.05
N ARG A 17 -22.27 -9.48 -7.16
CA ARG A 17 -21.58 -10.38 -6.22
C ARG A 17 -20.08 -10.18 -6.25
N ALA A 18 -19.48 -10.03 -7.43
CA ALA A 18 -18.04 -9.77 -7.54
C ALA A 18 -17.64 -8.45 -6.87
N LYS A 19 -18.44 -7.38 -7.04
CA LYS A 19 -18.21 -6.09 -6.36
C LYS A 19 -18.31 -6.19 -4.84
N ARG A 20 -19.33 -6.87 -4.31
CA ARG A 20 -19.48 -7.12 -2.86
C ARG A 20 -18.31 -7.92 -2.30
N ALA A 21 -17.87 -8.97 -3.01
CA ALA A 21 -16.68 -9.71 -2.62
C ALA A 21 -15.41 -8.84 -2.65
N ALA A 22 -15.35 -7.86 -3.56
CA ALA A 22 -14.25 -6.91 -3.65
C ALA A 22 -14.18 -5.91 -2.47
N ASP A 23 -15.26 -5.74 -1.71
CA ASP A 23 -15.26 -4.95 -0.47
C ASP A 23 -14.48 -5.68 0.66
N ASP A 24 -14.43 -7.02 0.62
CA ASP A 24 -13.73 -7.85 1.63
C ASP A 24 -12.27 -8.17 1.26
N GLY A 25 -11.91 -8.05 -0.03
CA GLY A 25 -10.57 -8.38 -0.51
C GLY A 25 -10.48 -8.49 -2.04
N PRO A 26 -9.29 -8.77 -2.61
CA PRO A 26 -9.13 -8.93 -4.04
C PRO A 26 -9.95 -10.10 -4.59
N VAL A 27 -10.57 -9.88 -5.76
CA VAL A 27 -11.24 -10.92 -6.53
C VAL A 27 -10.43 -11.22 -7.78
N ILE A 28 -9.93 -12.45 -7.89
CA ILE A 28 -9.23 -12.94 -9.08
C ILE A 28 -10.25 -13.45 -10.09
N ILE A 29 -10.22 -12.90 -11.29
CA ILE A 29 -11.06 -13.33 -12.41
C ILE A 29 -10.19 -14.17 -13.34
N THR A 30 -10.65 -15.39 -13.62
CA THR A 30 -9.92 -16.37 -14.44
C THR A 30 -10.51 -16.53 -15.84
N ASP A 31 -9.65 -16.68 -16.84
CA ASP A 31 -10.01 -17.17 -18.17
C ASP A 31 -9.36 -18.53 -18.42
N ARG A 32 -10.15 -19.51 -18.85
CA ARG A 32 -9.72 -20.90 -19.06
C ARG A 32 -8.89 -21.48 -17.89
N GLY A 33 -9.27 -21.12 -16.66
CA GLY A 33 -8.62 -21.57 -15.44
C GLY A 33 -7.33 -20.82 -15.05
N GLN A 34 -6.92 -19.81 -15.81
CA GLN A 34 -5.74 -18.98 -15.51
C GLN A 34 -6.18 -17.60 -15.01
N PRO A 35 -5.53 -17.03 -13.97
CA PRO A 35 -5.76 -15.65 -13.56
C PRO A 35 -5.55 -14.68 -14.74
N ALA A 36 -6.57 -13.88 -15.04
CA ALA A 36 -6.54 -12.93 -16.16
C ALA A 36 -6.69 -11.49 -15.67
N TYR A 37 -7.54 -11.26 -14.68
CA TYR A 37 -7.78 -9.93 -14.09
C TYR A 37 -7.90 -10.01 -12.57
N VAL A 38 -7.74 -8.87 -11.92
CA VAL A 38 -8.06 -8.69 -10.50
C VAL A 38 -9.02 -7.52 -10.37
N LEU A 39 -10.12 -7.73 -9.67
CA LEU A 39 -11.04 -6.67 -9.25
C LEU A 39 -10.71 -6.27 -7.81
N LEU A 40 -10.59 -4.96 -7.60
CA LEU A 40 -10.40 -4.33 -6.30
C LEU A 40 -11.44 -3.23 -6.12
N ARG A 41 -11.83 -2.99 -4.87
CA ARG A 41 -12.45 -1.72 -4.51
C ARG A 41 -11.48 -0.58 -4.81
N HIS A 42 -12.01 0.56 -5.27
CA HIS A 42 -11.17 1.65 -5.76
C HIS A 42 -10.24 2.20 -4.67
N ASP A 43 -10.69 2.31 -3.42
CA ASP A 43 -9.85 2.75 -2.30
C ASP A 43 -8.66 1.81 -2.04
N ALA A 44 -8.86 0.50 -2.15
CA ALA A 44 -7.80 -0.50 -2.05
C ALA A 44 -6.81 -0.36 -3.22
N TYR A 45 -7.31 -0.13 -4.43
CA TYR A 45 -6.46 0.19 -5.58
C TYR A 45 -5.68 1.50 -5.37
N SER A 46 -6.32 2.57 -4.91
CA SER A 46 -5.68 3.86 -4.64
C SER A 46 -4.61 3.76 -3.55
N LYS A 47 -4.80 2.93 -2.52
CA LYS A 47 -3.75 2.68 -1.52
C LYS A 47 -2.57 1.90 -2.10
N LEU A 48 -2.84 0.99 -3.05
CA LEU A 48 -1.81 0.20 -3.71
C LEU A 48 -0.99 1.04 -4.70
N THR A 49 -1.64 1.94 -5.44
CA THR A 49 -0.99 2.72 -6.52
C THR A 49 -0.60 4.13 -6.13
N GLY A 50 -1.24 4.70 -5.11
CA GLY A 50 -1.11 6.11 -4.75
C GLY A 50 0.23 6.50 -4.14
N GLY A 51 1.09 5.52 -3.83
CA GLY A 51 2.21 5.74 -2.92
C GLY A 51 1.67 6.04 -1.52
N GLY A 52 2.24 5.42 -0.49
CA GLY A 52 1.98 5.92 0.86
C GLY A 52 2.38 7.40 0.97
N PRO A 53 1.95 8.11 2.02
CA PRO A 53 2.51 9.41 2.32
C PRO A 53 4.04 9.34 2.25
N SER A 54 4.64 10.28 1.55
CA SER A 54 6.08 10.44 1.47
C SER A 54 6.65 10.50 2.90
N ILE A 55 7.93 10.14 3.06
CA ILE A 55 8.62 10.29 4.35
C ILE A 55 8.45 11.70 4.91
N ARG A 56 8.42 12.71 4.03
CA ARG A 56 8.14 14.09 4.42
C ARG A 56 6.74 14.26 5.01
N GLU A 57 5.70 13.76 4.34
CA GLU A 57 4.31 13.83 4.84
C GLU A 57 4.11 13.03 6.13
N LEU A 58 4.84 11.92 6.30
CA LEU A 58 4.81 11.13 7.54
C LEU A 58 5.51 11.82 8.72
N LEU A 59 6.51 12.66 8.44
CA LEU A 59 7.27 13.39 9.44
C LEU A 59 6.75 14.82 9.65
N ASP A 60 5.73 15.24 8.91
CA ASP A 60 5.16 16.56 9.02
C ASP A 60 4.43 16.71 10.36
N GLN A 61 4.85 17.69 11.17
CA GLN A 61 4.26 18.01 12.46
C GLN A 61 3.84 19.49 12.47
N PRO A 62 2.66 19.82 11.89
CA PRO A 62 2.17 21.19 11.82
C PRO A 62 1.88 21.75 13.22
N GLY A 63 2.20 23.03 13.45
CA GLY A 63 2.05 23.69 14.75
C GLY A 63 3.23 23.53 15.71
N ILE A 64 4.32 22.89 15.26
CA ILE A 64 5.61 22.86 15.95
C ILE A 64 6.69 23.44 15.03
N GLU A 65 6.39 24.54 14.34
CA GLU A 65 7.35 25.15 13.42
C GLU A 65 8.59 25.70 14.14
N ASP A 66 8.42 26.17 15.37
CA ASP A 66 9.47 26.75 16.23
C ASP A 66 9.87 25.79 17.37
N ILE A 67 10.24 24.54 17.03
CA ILE A 67 10.85 23.67 18.03
C ILE A 67 12.28 24.13 18.31
N ASP A 68 12.70 24.11 19.57
CA ASP A 68 14.11 24.25 19.93
C ASP A 68 14.85 22.96 19.53
N PHE A 69 15.24 22.89 18.27
CA PHE A 69 15.96 21.77 17.69
C PHE A 69 17.47 21.99 17.89
N ASP A 70 18.05 21.34 18.89
CA ASP A 70 19.51 21.26 19.07
C ASP A 70 20.02 19.90 18.56
N PRO A 71 20.18 19.71 17.23
CA PRO A 71 20.69 18.45 16.70
C PRO A 71 22.14 18.27 17.13
N PRO A 72 22.55 17.03 17.45
CA PRO A 72 23.94 16.76 17.76
C PRO A 72 24.85 17.15 16.58
N LYS A 73 25.92 17.88 16.87
CA LYS A 73 26.90 18.31 15.86
C LYS A 73 27.63 17.09 15.29
N TRP A 74 27.87 17.10 13.98
CA TRP A 74 28.68 16.09 13.31
C TRP A 74 29.98 15.81 14.06
N GLY A 75 30.26 14.52 14.32
CA GLY A 75 31.47 14.08 15.03
C GLY A 75 31.34 13.87 16.55
N THR A 76 30.20 14.18 17.17
CA THR A 76 29.98 13.93 18.62
C THR A 76 29.54 12.49 18.94
N GLY A 77 30.35 11.51 18.54
CA GLY A 77 30.26 10.12 19.04
C GLY A 77 29.06 9.29 18.57
N ILE A 78 28.16 9.85 17.76
CA ILE A 78 26.98 9.16 17.19
C ILE A 78 27.32 8.20 16.04
N PHE A 79 28.53 8.27 15.49
CA PHE A 79 28.97 7.44 14.37
C PHE A 79 30.12 6.55 14.80
N LYS A 80 29.96 5.23 14.61
CA LYS A 80 31.09 4.30 14.65
C LYS A 80 31.76 4.34 13.27
N PRO A 81 33.06 4.68 13.16
CA PRO A 81 33.75 4.62 11.88
C PRO A 81 33.66 3.21 11.29
N ALA A 82 33.47 3.12 9.98
CA ALA A 82 33.46 1.85 9.28
C ALA A 82 34.87 1.24 9.35
N ASP A 83 34.94 -0.05 9.72
CA ASP A 83 36.17 -0.82 9.66
C ASP A 83 36.35 -1.32 8.23
N LEU A 84 37.30 -0.73 7.51
CA LEU A 84 37.59 -1.02 6.09
C LEU A 84 38.85 -1.89 5.96
N GLY A 85 38.95 -2.93 6.80
CA GLY A 85 40.02 -3.92 6.74
C GLY A 85 40.22 -4.56 5.37
#